data_AF-A0A3N5MZM9-F1
#
_entry.id   AF-A0A3N5MZM9-F1
#
_cell.length_a   1.000
_cell.length_b   1.000
_cell.length_c   1.000
_cell.angle_alpha   90.00
_cell.angle_beta   90.00
_cell.angle_gamma   90.00
#
_symmetry.space_group_name_H-M   'P 1'
#
loop_
_entity.id
_entity.type
_entity.pdbx_description
1 polymer ?
#
loop_
_entity_poly.entity_id
_entity_poly.type
_entity_poly.pdbx_seq_one_letter_code
_entity_poly.pdbx_strand_id
1 'polypeptide(L)'
;MPPLDARTGPAAAEPCPVLTTQVRTAAAPVQASSAGAGLVGEADANGTLWQADAFRRDLWRRTPELGELGVGPVIVSKARFTAERAQLVSRTVPIGLYLPSGASIDDIGADVAVFSLIAGDFPKFSDGRGFSTARLLREKYGFKGELRAVGNVLCDQIPFMRRVGFDAFEVTHTPSRRALREGRIAEVRLSYQPLPSDAPAQGRPWLRRTPA
;
A
#
# COMPACT_ATOMS: atom_id res chain seq x y z
N MET A 1 -5.69 -22.67 -88.58
CA MET A 1 -5.49 -21.32 -88.01
C MET A 1 -5.58 -21.45 -86.49
N PRO A 2 -4.45 -21.25 -85.78
CA PRO A 2 -4.40 -20.93 -84.34
C PRO A 2 -4.74 -19.41 -84.20
N PRO A 3 -4.52 -18.67 -83.08
CA PRO A 3 -3.79 -19.03 -81.86
C PRO A 3 -4.45 -18.48 -80.54
N LEU A 4 -4.03 -18.96 -79.36
CA LEU A 4 -3.14 -18.29 -78.37
C LEU A 4 -3.78 -17.06 -77.68
N ASP A 5 -3.64 -16.82 -76.38
CA ASP A 5 -2.46 -17.04 -75.52
C ASP A 5 -2.92 -16.88 -74.05
N ALA A 6 -2.45 -17.72 -73.10
CA ALA A 6 -1.44 -17.35 -72.09
C ALA A 6 -1.99 -16.52 -70.90
N ARG A 7 -1.63 -16.73 -69.63
CA ARG A 7 -0.52 -17.50 -69.03
C ARG A 7 -0.70 -17.52 -67.50
N THR A 8 -0.39 -18.68 -66.92
CA THR A 8 0.45 -18.88 -65.72
C THR A 8 -0.03 -18.47 -64.32
N GLY A 9 -0.20 -19.48 -63.46
CA GLY A 9 -0.03 -19.41 -62.00
C GLY A 9 0.39 -20.82 -61.49
N PRO A 10 1.57 -21.01 -60.86
CA PRO A 10 2.17 -22.35 -60.64
C PRO A 10 2.19 -22.83 -59.17
N ALA A 11 2.73 -24.05 -59.02
CA ALA A 11 3.44 -24.64 -57.85
C ALA A 11 2.58 -25.33 -56.76
N ALA A 12 2.58 -26.67 -56.66
CA ALA A 12 3.60 -27.53 -56.01
C ALA A 12 3.71 -27.25 -54.50
N ALA A 13 3.09 -28.06 -53.63
CA ALA A 13 3.60 -29.32 -53.05
C ALA A 13 4.72 -29.12 -52.00
N GLU A 14 4.62 -29.92 -50.92
CA GLU A 14 5.54 -30.10 -49.76
C GLU A 14 5.28 -29.23 -48.50
N PRO A 15 5.81 -29.59 -47.31
CA PRO A 15 5.50 -30.78 -46.49
C PRO A 15 5.27 -30.42 -44.99
N CYS A 16 4.97 -31.43 -44.14
CA CYS A 16 4.90 -31.32 -42.67
C CYS A 16 6.21 -30.81 -42.02
N PRO A 17 6.10 -29.97 -40.96
CA PRO A 17 7.12 -29.96 -39.91
C PRO A 17 6.53 -30.10 -38.49
N VAL A 18 6.98 -31.18 -37.85
CA VAL A 18 7.53 -31.32 -36.49
C VAL A 18 7.10 -30.31 -35.40
N LEU A 19 6.48 -30.87 -34.35
CA LEU A 19 6.28 -30.28 -33.02
C LEU A 19 7.59 -29.70 -32.45
N THR A 20 7.61 -28.38 -32.24
CA THR A 20 8.59 -27.71 -31.38
C THR A 20 7.85 -27.11 -30.19
N THR A 21 8.23 -27.60 -29.01
CA THR A 21 7.92 -27.06 -27.68
C THR A 21 8.25 -25.56 -27.61
N GLN A 22 7.25 -24.72 -27.31
CA GLN A 22 7.50 -23.39 -26.77
C GLN A 22 6.87 -23.24 -25.39
N VAL A 23 7.74 -23.05 -24.41
CA VAL A 23 7.45 -22.54 -23.07
C VAL A 23 7.03 -21.07 -23.23
N ARG A 24 5.73 -20.78 -23.13
CA ARG A 24 5.25 -19.39 -22.96
C ARG A 24 5.26 -19.04 -21.49
N THR A 25 6.31 -18.34 -21.07
CA THR A 25 6.29 -17.50 -19.87
C THR A 25 5.35 -16.34 -20.16
N ALA A 26 4.08 -16.45 -19.75
CA ALA A 26 3.16 -15.34 -19.78
C ALA A 26 3.48 -14.41 -18.60
N ALA A 27 4.32 -13.40 -18.86
CA ALA A 27 4.38 -12.21 -18.04
C ALA A 27 2.99 -11.55 -18.08
N ALA A 28 2.22 -11.71 -17.00
CA ALA A 28 0.95 -11.04 -16.85
C ALA A 28 1.18 -9.52 -16.73
N PRO A 29 0.35 -8.70 -17.38
CA PRO A 29 0.54 -7.25 -17.41
C PRO A 29 0.27 -6.64 -16.03
N VAL A 30 1.25 -5.88 -15.53
CA VAL A 30 1.07 -4.95 -14.42
C VAL A 30 0.10 -3.87 -14.89
N GLN A 31 -1.18 -4.05 -14.56
CA GLN A 31 -2.17 -3.00 -14.71
C GLN A 31 -1.92 -1.95 -13.63
N ALA A 32 -1.32 -0.84 -14.05
CA ALA A 32 -1.33 0.40 -13.29
C ALA A 32 -2.75 0.97 -13.27
N SER A 33 -3.29 1.25 -12.08
CA SER A 33 -4.45 2.12 -11.93
C SER A 33 -4.37 2.96 -10.64
N SER A 34 -4.58 4.26 -10.86
CA SER A 34 -4.92 5.37 -9.95
C SER A 34 -3.93 5.80 -8.86
N ALA A 35 -3.29 6.95 -9.14
CA ALA A 35 -2.93 8.08 -8.28
C ALA A 35 -3.01 7.89 -6.76
N GLY A 36 -1.85 8.00 -6.10
CA GLY A 36 -1.70 7.93 -4.63
C GLY A 36 -1.31 6.56 -4.09
N ALA A 37 -1.09 5.57 -4.96
CA ALA A 37 -0.74 4.22 -4.55
C ALA A 37 0.67 4.18 -3.96
N GLY A 38 0.76 3.91 -2.66
CA GLY A 38 1.96 3.29 -2.09
C GLY A 38 2.35 2.07 -2.92
N LEU A 39 3.61 1.64 -2.85
CA LEU A 39 4.07 0.48 -3.59
C LEU A 39 3.34 -0.77 -3.07
N VAL A 40 2.24 -1.14 -3.74
CA VAL A 40 1.43 -2.30 -3.41
C VAL A 40 2.16 -3.55 -3.89
N GLY A 41 2.53 -4.42 -2.94
CA GLY A 41 3.14 -5.70 -3.26
C GLY A 41 2.15 -6.72 -3.85
N GLU A 42 2.72 -7.77 -4.44
CA GLU A 42 1.98 -8.94 -4.90
C GLU A 42 1.22 -9.60 -3.74
N ALA A 43 0.06 -10.20 -4.04
CA ALA A 43 -0.71 -10.93 -3.05
C ALA A 43 0.10 -12.15 -2.54
N ASP A 44 0.30 -12.22 -1.23
CA ASP A 44 1.02 -13.30 -0.58
C ASP A 44 0.28 -13.67 0.70
N ALA A 45 -0.34 -14.86 0.70
CA ALA A 45 -1.08 -15.37 1.84
C ALA A 45 -0.21 -15.50 3.11
N ASN A 46 1.11 -15.66 2.94
CA ASN A 46 2.07 -15.75 4.03
C ASN A 46 2.67 -14.39 4.43
N GLY A 47 2.41 -13.32 3.67
CA GLY A 47 2.91 -11.98 3.92
C GLY A 47 2.51 -11.43 5.30
N THR A 48 3.33 -10.54 5.85
CA THR A 48 3.05 -9.84 7.12
C THR A 48 2.20 -8.59 6.94
N LEU A 49 2.18 -8.04 5.72
CA LEU A 49 1.44 -6.85 5.36
C LEU A 49 0.02 -7.20 4.94
N TRP A 50 -0.98 -6.60 5.57
CA TRP A 50 -2.38 -6.69 5.21
C TRP A 50 -2.86 -5.34 4.69
N GLN A 51 -3.36 -5.31 3.45
CA GLN A 51 -3.76 -4.09 2.73
C GLN A 51 -4.86 -4.43 1.72
N ALA A 52 -5.88 -3.58 1.63
CA ALA A 52 -7.04 -3.78 0.74
C ALA A 52 -7.66 -5.19 0.89
N ASP A 53 -7.90 -5.59 2.14
CA ASP A 53 -8.52 -6.86 2.54
C ASP A 53 -7.76 -8.14 2.16
N ALA A 54 -6.50 -8.02 1.72
CA ALA A 54 -5.64 -9.15 1.39
C ALA A 54 -4.26 -9.04 2.04
N PHE A 55 -3.62 -10.19 2.27
CA PHE A 55 -2.20 -10.22 2.62
C PHE A 55 -1.34 -10.04 1.37
N ARG A 56 -0.32 -9.22 1.50
CA ARG A 56 0.59 -8.83 0.43
C ARG A 56 2.04 -8.95 0.88
N ARG A 57 2.93 -9.11 -0.09
CA ARG A 57 4.37 -9.03 0.12
C ARG A 57 4.78 -7.60 0.43
N ASP A 58 5.65 -7.41 1.41
CA ASP A 58 6.22 -6.08 1.66
C ASP A 58 7.38 -5.80 0.70
N LEU A 59 7.27 -4.71 -0.06
CA LEU A 59 8.30 -4.22 -0.97
C LEU A 59 9.25 -3.22 -0.30
N TRP A 60 8.89 -2.73 0.87
CA TRP A 60 9.66 -1.73 1.60
C TRP A 60 10.69 -2.38 2.50
N ARG A 61 11.88 -1.79 2.55
CA ARG A 61 12.94 -2.21 3.48
C ARG A 61 13.11 -1.16 4.58
N ARG A 62 13.11 -1.57 5.84
CA ARG A 62 13.53 -0.70 6.94
C ARG A 62 15.04 -0.57 6.96
N THR A 63 15.55 0.65 7.00
CA THR A 63 16.99 0.93 7.00
C THR A 63 17.46 1.25 8.43
N PRO A 64 18.68 0.85 8.83
CA PRO A 64 19.28 1.33 10.07
C PRO A 64 19.46 2.86 10.11
N GLU A 65 19.66 3.40 11.32
CA GLU A 65 19.89 4.83 11.58
C GLU A 65 21.11 5.38 10.84
N LEU A 66 22.15 4.56 10.66
CA LEU A 66 23.38 4.89 9.94
C LEU A 66 23.69 3.79 8.91
N GLY A 67 24.19 4.16 7.74
CA GLY A 67 24.59 3.24 6.68
C GLY A 67 23.91 3.49 5.33
N GLU A 68 24.21 2.65 4.33
CA GLU A 68 23.72 2.85 2.97
C GLU A 68 22.21 2.64 2.83
N LEU A 69 21.54 3.56 2.11
CA LEU A 69 20.10 3.49 1.82
C LEU A 69 19.76 2.44 0.73
N GLY A 70 20.76 1.84 0.09
CA GLY A 70 20.56 0.92 -1.05
C GLY A 70 19.87 1.59 -2.25
N VAL A 71 19.48 0.76 -3.24
CA VAL A 71 18.89 1.22 -4.52
C VAL A 71 17.34 1.10 -4.55
N GLY A 72 16.75 0.50 -3.51
CA GLY A 72 15.30 0.22 -3.45
C GLY A 72 14.48 1.20 -2.61
N PRO A 73 13.16 0.97 -2.50
CA PRO A 73 12.27 1.69 -1.60
C PRO A 73 12.65 1.43 -0.15
N VAL A 74 12.83 2.50 0.62
CA VAL A 74 13.32 2.40 2.00
C VAL A 74 12.47 3.19 2.97
N ILE A 75 12.36 2.66 4.19
CA ILE A 75 11.76 3.34 5.33
C ILE A 75 12.89 3.81 6.24
N VAL A 76 12.99 5.13 6.43
CA VAL A 76 13.99 5.79 7.28
C VAL A 76 13.33 6.31 8.56
N SER A 77 14.08 6.37 9.66
CA SER A 77 13.60 6.98 10.90
C SER A 77 13.39 8.49 10.74
N LYS A 78 12.54 9.08 11.59
CA LYS A 78 12.40 10.54 11.67
C LYS A 78 13.74 11.24 11.95
N ALA A 79 14.54 10.69 12.87
CA ALA A 79 15.83 11.28 13.25
C ALA A 79 16.78 11.35 12.05
N ARG A 80 16.88 10.26 11.29
CA ARG A 80 17.70 10.21 10.08
C ARG A 80 17.18 11.14 9.00
N PHE A 81 15.86 11.22 8.81
CA PHE A 81 15.27 12.14 7.83
C PHE A 81 15.64 13.60 8.14
N THR A 82 15.56 14.01 9.40
CA THR A 82 15.93 15.38 9.80
C THR A 82 17.42 15.65 9.58
N ALA A 83 18.29 14.67 9.83
CA ALA A 83 19.74 14.81 9.63
C ALA A 83 20.16 14.85 8.15
N GLU A 84 19.57 13.99 7.32
CA GLU A 84 19.96 13.79 5.90
C GLU A 84 18.92 14.37 4.92
N ARG A 85 18.12 15.35 5.35
CA ARG A 85 16.95 15.86 4.62
C ARG A 85 17.25 16.20 3.16
N ALA A 86 18.31 16.96 2.88
CA ALA A 86 18.64 17.39 1.52
C ALA A 86 18.96 16.21 0.58
N GLN A 87 19.61 15.18 1.09
CA GLN A 87 19.94 13.98 0.33
C GLN A 87 18.72 13.09 0.09
N LEU A 88 17.83 12.99 1.09
CA LEU A 88 16.62 12.19 0.99
C LEU A 88 15.58 12.84 0.07
N VAL A 89 15.37 14.15 0.18
CA VAL A 89 14.40 14.87 -0.67
C VAL A 89 14.80 14.85 -2.16
N SER A 90 16.11 14.79 -2.47
CA SER A 90 16.61 14.74 -3.85
C SER A 90 16.61 13.34 -4.47
N ARG A 91 16.24 12.30 -3.70
CA ARG A 91 16.27 10.91 -4.16
C ARG A 91 15.10 10.62 -5.10
N THR A 92 15.38 9.99 -6.23
CA THR A 92 14.35 9.59 -7.22
C THR A 92 13.55 8.35 -6.80
N VAL A 93 14.09 7.56 -5.87
CA VAL A 93 13.47 6.32 -5.39
C VAL A 93 12.50 6.62 -4.23
N PRO A 94 11.32 5.98 -4.15
CA PRO A 94 10.35 6.21 -3.08
C PRO A 94 10.93 6.08 -1.68
N ILE A 95 10.57 7.02 -0.81
CA ILE A 95 10.99 7.07 0.59
C ILE A 95 9.77 6.91 1.48
N GLY A 96 9.93 6.08 2.50
CA GLY A 96 9.02 5.92 3.61
C GLY A 96 9.59 6.51 4.89
N LEU A 97 8.73 6.96 5.79
CA LEU A 97 9.11 7.47 7.10
C LEU A 97 8.63 6.53 8.19
N TYR A 98 9.52 6.18 9.13
CA TYR A 98 9.16 5.51 10.37
C TYR A 98 8.97 6.53 11.49
N LEU A 99 7.75 6.57 12.02
CA LEU A 99 7.35 7.42 13.13
C LEU A 99 7.24 6.58 14.41
N PRO A 100 8.17 6.75 15.37
CA PRO A 100 8.04 6.10 16.67
C PRO A 100 6.85 6.69 17.44
N SER A 101 6.29 5.89 18.35
CA SER A 101 5.17 6.35 19.16
C SER A 101 5.53 7.61 19.96
N GLY A 102 4.68 8.64 19.86
CA GLY A 102 4.86 9.92 20.56
C GLY A 102 5.74 10.94 19.83
N ALA A 103 6.31 10.61 18.66
CA ALA A 103 6.99 11.61 17.85
C ALA A 103 6.01 12.67 17.33
N SER A 104 6.39 13.95 17.46
CA SER A 104 5.66 15.05 16.82
C SER A 104 5.82 14.99 15.30
N ILE A 105 4.77 15.37 14.58
CA ILE A 105 4.78 15.50 13.12
C ILE A 105 5.05 16.95 12.67
N ASP A 106 4.96 17.93 13.57
CA ASP A 106 4.97 19.35 13.19
C ASP A 106 6.26 19.74 12.45
N ASP A 107 7.40 19.19 12.87
CA ASP A 107 8.72 19.49 12.30
C ASP A 107 8.90 19.02 10.84
N ILE A 108 8.13 18.01 10.43
CA ILE A 108 8.23 17.39 9.09
C ILE A 108 7.00 17.67 8.24
N GLY A 109 6.06 18.45 8.75
CA GLY A 109 4.77 18.75 8.11
C GLY A 109 4.89 19.29 6.68
N ALA A 110 5.90 20.11 6.41
CA ALA A 110 6.16 20.69 5.09
C ALA A 110 6.67 19.64 4.07
N ASP A 111 7.27 18.56 4.56
CA ASP A 111 7.92 17.53 3.75
C ASP A 111 7.07 16.27 3.60
N VAL A 112 5.87 16.26 4.17
CA VAL A 112 4.96 15.12 4.15
C VAL A 112 4.68 14.62 2.72
N ALA A 113 4.71 15.51 1.73
CA ALA A 113 4.52 15.17 0.31
C ALA A 113 5.70 14.39 -0.32
N VAL A 114 6.88 14.42 0.30
CA VAL A 114 8.08 13.69 -0.18
C VAL A 114 7.93 12.19 0.08
N PHE A 115 7.22 11.81 1.14
CA PHE A 115 7.06 10.41 1.51
C PHE A 115 5.97 9.76 0.68
N SER A 116 6.25 8.56 0.16
CA SER A 116 5.21 7.71 -0.42
C SER A 116 4.54 6.83 0.65
N LEU A 117 5.20 6.67 1.81
CA LEU A 117 4.72 5.85 2.91
C LEU A 117 5.09 6.47 4.27
N ILE A 118 4.19 6.42 5.25
CA ILE A 118 4.51 6.73 6.64
C ILE A 118 4.07 5.55 7.51
N ALA A 119 5.04 4.90 8.17
CA ALA A 119 4.84 3.81 9.10
C ALA A 119 4.77 4.34 10.53
N GLY A 120 3.58 4.29 11.14
CA GLY A 120 3.36 4.64 12.55
C GLY A 120 3.53 3.42 13.46
N ASP A 121 4.37 3.55 14.48
CA ASP A 121 4.65 2.50 15.45
C ASP A 121 3.61 2.42 16.58
N PHE A 122 3.13 1.21 16.83
CA PHE A 122 2.20 0.85 17.89
C PHE A 122 2.85 -0.17 18.83
N PRO A 123 3.61 0.27 19.85
CA PRO A 123 4.35 -0.64 20.72
C PRO A 123 3.43 -1.49 21.62
N LYS A 124 2.26 -0.95 21.98
CA LYS A 124 1.27 -1.60 22.85
C LYS A 124 -0.13 -1.33 22.34
N PHE A 125 -1.04 -2.27 22.59
CA PHE A 125 -2.45 -2.15 22.24
C PHE A 125 -3.13 -0.87 22.77
N SER A 126 -2.75 -0.44 23.98
CA SER A 126 -3.32 0.74 24.65
C SER A 126 -2.78 2.07 24.12
N ASP A 127 -1.92 2.07 23.09
CA ASP A 127 -1.32 3.29 22.58
C ASP A 127 -2.20 3.97 21.51
N GLY A 128 -2.90 5.02 21.92
CA GLY A 128 -3.77 5.80 21.04
C GLY A 128 -3.05 6.90 20.24
N ARG A 129 -1.79 7.22 20.53
CA ARG A 129 -1.14 8.43 19.95
C ARG A 129 -1.00 8.36 18.43
N GLY A 130 -0.78 7.15 17.89
CA GLY A 130 -0.70 6.93 16.44
C GLY A 130 -1.98 7.32 15.70
N PHE A 131 -3.16 7.22 16.33
CA PHE A 131 -4.43 7.64 15.74
C PHE A 131 -4.50 9.15 15.56
N SER A 132 -4.07 9.91 16.58
CA SER A 132 -4.02 11.36 16.52
C SER A 132 -3.04 11.84 15.46
N THR A 133 -1.86 11.21 15.36
CA THR A 133 -0.86 11.53 14.34
C THR A 133 -1.37 11.23 12.93
N ALA A 134 -2.00 10.08 12.71
CA ALA A 134 -2.60 9.73 11.41
C ALA A 134 -3.68 10.73 10.98
N ARG A 135 -4.53 11.14 11.93
CA ARG A 135 -5.55 12.16 11.68
C ARG A 135 -4.91 13.49 11.26
N LEU A 136 -3.88 13.96 11.97
CA LEU A 136 -3.16 15.18 11.59
C LEU A 136 -2.53 15.06 10.20
N LEU A 137 -1.92 13.92 9.88
CA LEU A 137 -1.34 13.67 8.56
C LEU A 137 -2.38 13.81 7.45
N ARG A 138 -3.58 13.26 7.62
CA ARG A 138 -4.65 13.33 6.61
C ARG A 138 -5.36 14.67 6.57
N GLU A 139 -5.74 15.23 7.73
CA GLU A 139 -6.57 16.44 7.82
C GLU A 139 -5.76 17.74 7.72
N LYS A 140 -4.65 17.85 8.46
CA LYS A 140 -3.84 19.07 8.54
C LYS A 140 -2.80 19.16 7.41
N TYR A 141 -2.09 18.06 7.15
CA TYR A 141 -0.99 18.02 6.17
C TYR A 141 -1.39 17.45 4.82
N GLY A 142 -2.60 16.92 4.68
CA GLY A 142 -3.13 16.44 3.40
C GLY A 142 -2.37 15.25 2.81
N PHE A 143 -1.68 14.45 3.62
CA PHE A 143 -0.90 13.30 3.17
C PHE A 143 -1.73 12.34 2.32
N LYS A 144 -1.23 12.00 1.13
CA LYS A 144 -1.90 11.11 0.16
C LYS A 144 -1.22 9.77 -0.04
N GLY A 145 -0.02 9.57 0.52
CA GLY A 145 0.67 8.29 0.46
C GLY A 145 0.04 7.24 1.37
N GLU A 146 0.71 6.09 1.45
CA GLU A 146 0.29 4.96 2.28
C GLU A 146 0.58 5.25 3.75
N LEU A 147 -0.46 5.18 4.59
CA LEU A 147 -0.28 5.14 6.05
C LEU A 147 -0.26 3.68 6.50
N ARG A 148 0.87 3.27 7.07
CA ARG A 148 1.09 1.91 7.57
C ARG A 148 1.11 1.87 9.09
N ALA A 149 0.32 1.00 9.70
CA ALA A 149 0.43 0.70 11.12
C ALA A 149 1.40 -0.48 11.32
N VAL A 150 2.37 -0.31 12.20
CA VAL A 150 3.38 -1.34 12.51
C VAL A 150 3.49 -1.58 14.01
N GLY A 151 3.94 -2.78 14.40
CA GLY A 151 4.05 -3.17 15.80
C GLY A 151 2.92 -4.12 16.22
N ASN A 152 2.29 -3.84 17.36
CA ASN A 152 1.22 -4.65 17.93
C ASN A 152 -0.15 -4.27 17.38
N VAL A 153 -0.38 -4.61 16.10
CA VAL A 153 -1.66 -4.36 15.41
C VAL A 153 -2.57 -5.58 15.54
N LEU A 154 -3.76 -5.37 16.13
CA LEU A 154 -4.77 -6.41 16.29
C LEU A 154 -5.96 -6.22 15.34
N CYS A 155 -6.66 -7.31 15.01
CA CYS A 155 -7.74 -7.30 14.03
C CYS A 155 -8.94 -6.42 14.45
N ASP A 156 -9.15 -6.25 15.76
CA ASP A 156 -10.21 -5.41 16.34
C ASP A 156 -9.90 -3.90 16.23
N GLN A 157 -8.62 -3.53 16.09
CA GLN A 157 -8.23 -2.12 15.95
C GLN A 157 -8.29 -1.62 14.50
N ILE A 158 -8.18 -2.54 13.53
CA ILE A 158 -8.13 -2.22 12.11
C ILE A 158 -9.29 -1.32 11.64
N PRO A 159 -10.56 -1.56 12.00
CA PRO A 159 -11.67 -0.68 11.61
C PRO A 159 -11.48 0.77 12.08
N PHE A 160 -10.98 0.96 13.30
CA PHE A 160 -10.71 2.29 13.84
C PHE A 160 -9.51 2.94 13.17
N MET A 161 -8.46 2.17 12.87
CA MET A 161 -7.27 2.66 12.20
C MET A 161 -7.58 3.06 10.75
N ARG A 162 -8.37 2.26 10.02
CA ARG A 162 -8.89 2.61 8.69
C ARG A 162 -9.65 3.93 8.72
N ARG A 163 -10.47 4.13 9.75
CA ARG A 163 -11.26 5.35 9.91
C ARG A 163 -10.39 6.60 9.97
N VAL A 164 -9.30 6.58 10.73
CA VAL A 164 -8.37 7.73 10.82
C VAL A 164 -7.42 7.85 9.62
N GLY A 165 -7.46 6.88 8.70
CA GLY A 165 -6.77 6.93 7.41
C GLY A 165 -5.57 6.00 7.26
N PHE A 166 -5.41 4.97 8.08
CA PHE A 166 -4.44 3.90 7.83
C PHE A 166 -4.92 2.96 6.72
N ASP A 167 -4.05 2.67 5.76
CA ASP A 167 -4.37 1.83 4.59
C ASP A 167 -3.72 0.44 4.68
N ALA A 168 -2.58 0.35 5.37
CA ALA A 168 -1.73 -0.84 5.42
C ALA A 168 -1.40 -1.23 6.86
N PHE A 169 -1.33 -2.52 7.13
CA PHE A 169 -1.22 -3.05 8.49
C PHE A 169 -0.19 -4.17 8.54
N GLU A 170 0.88 -4.01 9.31
CA GLU A 170 1.84 -5.08 9.56
C GLU A 170 1.32 -5.93 10.74
N VAL A 171 0.72 -7.08 10.43
CA VAL A 171 0.04 -7.93 11.42
C VAL A 171 0.87 -9.19 11.66
N THR A 172 1.57 -9.22 12.80
CA THR A 172 2.40 -10.35 13.24
C THR A 172 1.64 -11.32 14.14
N HIS A 173 0.61 -10.86 14.85
CA HIS A 173 -0.16 -11.65 15.80
C HIS A 173 -0.97 -12.77 15.12
N THR A 174 -0.66 -14.03 15.41
CA THR A 174 -1.23 -15.22 14.72
C THR A 174 -2.76 -15.29 14.75
N PRO A 175 -3.46 -15.12 15.90
CA PRO A 175 -4.93 -15.11 15.92
C PRO A 175 -5.53 -14.00 15.05
N SER A 176 -4.94 -12.80 15.05
CA SER A 176 -5.38 -11.68 14.23
C SER A 176 -5.20 -11.99 12.75
N ARG A 177 -4.05 -12.56 12.36
CA ARG A 177 -3.78 -12.99 10.98
C ARG A 177 -4.82 -13.99 10.50
N ARG A 178 -5.14 -14.98 11.33
CA ARG A 178 -6.17 -15.97 11.03
C ARG A 178 -7.54 -15.32 10.84
N ALA A 179 -7.94 -14.43 11.73
CA ALA A 179 -9.22 -13.71 11.62
C ALA A 179 -9.31 -12.90 10.32
N LEU A 180 -8.24 -12.23 9.93
CA LEU A 180 -8.18 -11.46 8.68
C LEU A 180 -8.25 -12.34 7.44
N ARG A 181 -7.56 -13.49 7.43
CA ARG A 181 -7.68 -14.47 6.32
C ARG A 181 -9.10 -15.01 6.17
N GLU A 182 -9.80 -15.18 7.29
CA GLU A 182 -11.19 -15.66 7.32
C GLU A 182 -12.22 -14.52 7.12
N GLY A 183 -11.79 -13.28 6.88
CA GLY A 183 -12.68 -12.12 6.72
C GLY A 183 -13.46 -11.72 7.98
N ARG A 184 -13.04 -12.20 9.16
CA ARG A 184 -13.71 -11.94 10.45
C ARG A 184 -13.27 -10.61 11.05
N ILE A 185 -13.61 -9.52 10.37
CA ILE A 185 -13.35 -8.15 10.83
C ILE A 185 -14.61 -7.60 11.46
N ALA A 186 -14.52 -7.18 12.72
CA ALA A 186 -15.62 -6.54 13.43
C ALA A 186 -15.82 -5.11 12.93
N GLU A 187 -16.52 -4.94 11.81
CA GLU A 187 -16.80 -3.61 11.26
C GLU A 187 -17.59 -2.73 12.24
N VAL A 188 -17.07 -1.54 12.52
CA VAL A 188 -17.76 -0.52 13.31
C VAL A 188 -18.31 0.54 12.37
N ARG A 189 -19.62 0.46 12.11
CA ARG A 189 -20.31 1.36 11.17
C ARG A 189 -20.91 2.59 11.81
N LEU A 190 -21.02 2.62 13.14
CA LEU A 190 -21.63 3.72 13.90
C LEU A 190 -20.60 4.30 14.86
N SER A 191 -20.43 5.62 14.81
CA SER A 191 -19.46 6.35 15.63
C SER A 191 -20.10 7.60 16.23
N TYR A 192 -19.73 7.94 17.46
CA TYR A 192 -20.16 9.21 18.08
C TYR A 192 -19.28 10.37 17.64
N GLN A 193 -17.97 10.16 17.60
CA GLN A 193 -17.02 11.19 17.20
C GLN A 193 -17.00 11.32 15.69
N PRO A 194 -17.26 12.50 15.09
CA PRO A 194 -17.26 12.67 13.64
C PRO A 194 -15.86 12.71 13.05
N LEU A 195 -15.74 12.17 11.85
CA LEU A 195 -14.69 12.49 10.89
C LEU A 195 -15.27 13.27 9.71
N PRO A 196 -14.45 14.05 8.99
CA PRO A 196 -14.90 14.77 7.79
C PRO A 196 -15.53 13.87 6.72
N SER A 197 -15.15 12.58 6.67
CA SER A 197 -15.67 11.59 5.73
C SER A 197 -16.97 10.91 6.17
N ASP A 198 -17.46 11.15 7.38
CA ASP A 198 -18.67 10.48 7.88
C ASP A 198 -19.95 11.20 7.47
N ALA A 199 -21.01 10.42 7.27
CA ALA A 199 -22.37 10.93 7.11
C ALA A 199 -23.14 10.95 8.45
N PRO A 200 -24.10 11.86 8.66
CA PRO A 200 -24.99 11.79 9.81
C PRO A 200 -25.88 10.55 9.72
N ALA A 201 -26.09 9.88 10.86
CA ALA A 201 -27.06 8.78 10.93
C ALA A 201 -28.49 9.34 10.99
N GLN A 202 -29.41 8.70 10.26
CA GLN A 202 -30.80 9.12 10.20
C GLN A 202 -31.44 9.14 11.61
N GLY A 203 -32.12 10.25 11.95
CA GLY A 203 -32.84 10.41 13.22
C GLY A 203 -31.97 10.58 14.47
N ARG A 204 -30.64 10.66 14.35
CA ARG A 204 -29.72 10.80 15.50
C ARG A 204 -28.62 11.84 15.20
N PRO A 205 -28.81 13.13 15.55
CA PRO A 205 -27.91 14.23 15.18
C PRO A 205 -26.46 14.07 15.66
N TRP A 206 -26.23 13.35 16.77
CA TRP A 206 -24.92 13.09 17.36
C TRP A 206 -24.25 11.82 16.84
N LEU A 207 -24.95 11.01 16.04
CA LEU A 207 -24.45 9.74 15.55
C LEU A 207 -23.96 9.89 14.12
N ARG A 208 -22.84 9.24 13.83
CA ARG A 208 -22.17 9.25 12.53
C ARG A 208 -22.08 7.84 11.98
N ARG A 209 -22.12 7.75 10.66
CA ARG A 209 -22.01 6.50 9.91
C ARG A 209 -20.85 6.61 8.93
N THR A 210 -19.97 5.61 8.97
CA THR A 210 -18.93 5.46 7.95
C THR A 210 -19.62 5.07 6.63
N PRO A 211 -19.35 5.75 5.51
CA PRO A 211 -19.87 5.35 4.21
C PRO A 211 -19.44 3.91 3.89
N ALA A 212 -20.33 3.17 3.23
CA ALA A 212 -20.12 1.77 2.85
C ALA A 212 -19.17 1.66 1.65
#